data_AF-E6ZJ42-F1
#
_entry.id   AF-E6ZJ42-F1
#
_cell.length_a   1.000
_cell.length_b   1.000
_cell.length_c   1.000
_cell.angle_alpha   90.00
_cell.angle_beta   90.00
_cell.angle_gamma   90.00
#
_symmetry.space_group_name_H-M   'P 1'
#
loop_
_entity.id
_entity.type
_entity.pdbx_description
1 polymer ?
#
loop_
_entity_poly.entity_id
_entity_poly.type
_entity_poly.pdbx_seq_one_letter_code
_entity_poly.pdbx_strand_id
1 'polypeptide(L)'
;MQIRSVILEGTNSLVDSARSLGYLNGETDAVKEPLPDQECSLAALCEMAKELPLVDEEEQEECVQLLVAEDGCTSHVDLFSRVTESRSDRATVVTLMGEEYVIPPHTAFLLSDFTRIQPLVHYGRTFDLIVMDPPWENKSVKRSRRYSSLPSTQLKRLPIPLLASPNCLVVTWVTNRPSHLRFVRDELYPHWGVEVVAEWFWVKVTTSGQFVFPLDSHHKKPYEVLVLGRYRSSADNPKSSSETSEVPVEDQRLIVSVPSALHSQKPSLSEVLKPHVRAEARCLELFARSLQPGWTSWGNEVLKFQHTSYFTLTPTDDRGDETTDDCTDTLTLASSSPREPSPSCHCPTAD
;
A
#
# COMPACT_ATOMS: atom_id res chain seq x y z
N MET A 1 28.47 11.90 15.69
CA MET A 1 28.94 10.68 16.39
C MET A 1 27.79 9.89 17.00
N GLN A 2 26.77 10.55 17.57
CA GLN A 2 25.67 9.90 18.29
C GLN A 2 24.76 8.97 17.44
N ILE A 3 24.37 9.36 16.22
CA ILE A 3 23.51 8.52 15.35
C ILE A 3 24.22 7.22 14.94
N ARG A 4 25.55 7.25 14.76
CA ARG A 4 26.32 6.07 14.35
C ARG A 4 26.29 4.98 15.41
N SER A 5 26.53 5.34 16.68
CA SER A 5 26.49 4.38 17.78
C SER A 5 25.09 3.80 17.94
N VAL A 6 24.05 4.64 17.86
CA VAL A 6 22.65 4.20 17.93
C VAL A 6 22.33 3.17 16.85
N ILE A 7 22.65 3.46 15.59
CA ILE A 7 22.41 2.52 14.48
C ILE A 7 23.22 1.24 14.69
N LEU A 8 24.50 1.33 15.05
CA LEU A 8 25.35 0.15 15.19
C LEU A 8 24.89 -0.77 16.33
N GLU A 9 24.74 -0.21 17.53
CA GLU A 9 24.38 -0.95 18.74
C GLU A 9 22.94 -1.47 18.66
N GLY A 10 22.00 -0.63 18.23
CA GLY A 10 20.60 -1.03 18.07
C GLY A 10 20.40 -2.06 16.96
N THR A 11 21.15 -1.98 15.85
CA THR A 11 21.10 -3.02 14.81
C THR A 11 21.61 -4.34 15.34
N ASN A 12 22.74 -4.36 16.07
CA ASN A 12 23.26 -5.59 16.66
C ASN A 12 22.23 -6.24 17.59
N SER A 13 21.61 -5.46 18.49
CA SER A 13 20.58 -5.95 19.40
C SER A 13 19.36 -6.55 18.67
N LEU A 14 18.87 -5.86 17.62
CA LEU A 14 17.72 -6.33 16.84
C LEU A 14 18.07 -7.56 15.99
N VAL A 15 19.27 -7.61 15.41
CA VAL A 15 19.75 -8.75 14.62
C VAL A 15 19.94 -9.99 15.50
N ASP A 16 20.51 -9.85 16.69
CA ASP A 16 20.68 -10.97 17.62
C ASP A 16 19.33 -11.54 18.07
N SER A 17 18.37 -10.65 18.36
CA SER A 17 16.99 -11.05 18.67
C SER A 17 16.34 -11.78 17.48
N ALA A 18 16.45 -11.22 16.27
CA ALA A 18 15.89 -11.81 15.05
C ALA A 18 16.51 -13.18 14.73
N ARG A 19 17.81 -13.37 14.93
CA ARG A 19 18.50 -14.66 14.79
C ARG A 19 18.01 -15.68 15.80
N SER A 20 17.84 -15.27 17.06
CA SER A 20 17.33 -16.17 18.12
C SER A 20 15.91 -16.67 17.83
N LEU A 21 15.12 -15.88 17.10
CA LEU A 21 13.76 -16.20 16.65
C LEU A 21 13.72 -16.88 15.28
N GLY A 22 14.87 -17.08 14.62
CA GLY A 22 14.98 -17.73 13.32
C GLY A 22 14.60 -16.86 12.10
N TYR A 23 14.37 -15.56 12.28
CA TYR A 23 14.06 -14.64 11.16
C TYR A 23 15.26 -14.32 10.27
N LEU A 24 16.48 -14.50 10.79
CA LEU A 24 17.73 -14.30 10.06
C LEU A 24 18.59 -15.56 10.17
N ASN A 25 18.59 -16.37 9.12
CA ASN A 25 19.29 -17.66 9.06
C ASN A 25 20.47 -17.68 8.06
N GLY A 26 20.66 -16.58 7.30
CA GLY A 26 21.71 -16.50 6.27
C GLY A 26 21.42 -17.30 5.01
N GLU A 27 20.26 -17.94 4.92
CA GLU A 27 19.84 -18.60 3.69
C GLU A 27 19.48 -17.53 2.66
N THR A 28 19.98 -17.68 1.44
CA THR A 28 19.40 -17.01 0.28
C THR A 28 18.29 -17.90 -0.21
N ASP A 29 17.04 -17.49 -0.03
CA ASP A 29 15.94 -18.08 -0.80
C ASP A 29 16.31 -17.96 -2.27
N ALA A 30 16.70 -19.08 -2.87
CA ALA A 30 16.97 -19.19 -4.27
C ALA A 30 15.63 -19.14 -5.01
N VAL A 31 14.98 -17.98 -5.00
CA VAL A 31 13.83 -17.71 -5.87
C VAL A 31 14.36 -17.78 -7.29
N LYS A 32 14.15 -18.94 -7.91
CA LYS A 32 14.53 -19.25 -9.31
C LYS A 32 13.61 -18.56 -10.31
N GLU A 33 12.48 -18.03 -9.86
CA GLU A 33 11.54 -17.33 -10.73
C GLU A 33 12.03 -15.90 -10.97
N PRO A 34 12.15 -15.47 -12.24
CA PRO A 34 12.51 -14.10 -12.55
C PRO A 34 11.47 -13.15 -11.95
N LEU A 35 11.94 -12.03 -11.38
CA LEU A 35 11.06 -10.95 -10.95
C LEU A 35 10.17 -10.53 -12.13
N PRO A 36 8.90 -10.14 -11.88
CA PRO A 36 8.03 -9.65 -12.95
C PRO A 36 8.72 -8.49 -13.69
N ASP A 37 9.01 -8.68 -14.98
CA ASP A 37 9.64 -7.66 -15.85
C ASP A 37 8.61 -6.68 -16.42
N GLN A 38 7.47 -6.52 -15.73
CA GLN A 38 6.35 -5.77 -16.25
C GLN A 38 6.64 -4.27 -16.17
N GLU A 39 6.81 -3.63 -17.34
CA GLU A 39 6.87 -2.18 -17.44
C GLU A 39 5.53 -1.59 -16.97
N CYS A 40 5.52 -1.03 -15.76
CA CYS A 40 4.34 -0.39 -15.20
C CYS A 40 3.99 0.88 -16.00
N SER A 41 2.86 0.85 -16.72
CA SER A 41 2.35 1.97 -17.54
C SER A 41 1.50 2.98 -16.76
N LEU A 42 1.22 2.73 -15.47
CA LEU A 42 0.34 3.56 -14.64
C LEU A 42 0.71 5.05 -14.65
N ALA A 43 2.02 5.35 -14.56
CA ALA A 43 2.50 6.73 -14.59
C ALA A 43 2.25 7.40 -15.96
N ALA A 44 2.40 6.66 -17.06
CA ALA A 44 2.11 7.17 -18.41
C ALA A 44 0.61 7.39 -18.60
N LEU A 45 -0.24 6.52 -18.06
CA LEU A 45 -1.69 6.69 -18.05
C LEU A 45 -2.10 7.94 -17.26
N CYS A 46 -1.46 8.23 -16.12
CA CYS A 46 -1.68 9.47 -15.39
C CYS A 46 -1.29 10.71 -16.22
N GLU A 47 -0.18 10.67 -16.95
CA GLU A 47 0.22 11.76 -17.84
C GLU A 47 -0.81 12.00 -18.95
N MET A 48 -1.34 10.94 -19.56
CA MET A 48 -2.41 11.05 -20.55
C MET A 48 -3.71 11.60 -19.94
N ALA A 49 -4.03 11.20 -18.71
CA ALA A 49 -5.22 11.64 -17.99
C ALA A 49 -5.21 13.13 -17.65
N LYS A 50 -4.10 13.86 -17.82
CA LYS A 50 -4.05 15.33 -17.65
C LYS A 50 -4.84 16.08 -18.70
N GLU A 51 -5.05 15.47 -19.86
CA GLU A 51 -5.82 16.07 -20.97
C GLU A 51 -7.33 15.86 -20.80
N LEU A 52 -7.76 15.10 -19.79
CA LEU A 52 -9.17 14.95 -19.48
C LEU A 52 -9.72 16.27 -18.92
N PRO A 53 -10.95 16.68 -19.29
CA PRO A 53 -11.59 17.85 -18.73
C PRO A 53 -11.59 17.78 -17.20
N LEU A 54 -11.30 18.91 -16.55
CA LEU A 54 -11.57 19.02 -15.12
C LEU A 54 -13.09 18.97 -14.95
N VAL A 55 -13.56 18.11 -14.06
CA VAL A 55 -14.98 18.02 -13.70
C VAL A 55 -15.44 19.41 -13.25
N ASP A 56 -16.52 19.93 -13.85
CA ASP A 56 -17.08 21.24 -13.49
C ASP A 56 -17.46 21.27 -12.00
N GLU A 57 -17.43 22.46 -11.38
CA GLU A 57 -17.70 22.57 -9.93
C GLU A 57 -19.09 22.04 -9.51
N GLU A 58 -20.03 21.93 -10.47
CA GLU A 58 -21.39 21.45 -10.26
C GLU A 58 -21.53 19.91 -10.34
N GLU A 59 -20.56 19.18 -10.91
CA GLU A 59 -20.52 17.70 -10.95
C GLU A 59 -19.67 17.10 -9.81
N GLN A 60 -19.29 17.93 -8.83
CA GLN A 60 -18.49 17.54 -7.65
C GLN A 60 -19.20 16.54 -6.70
N GLU A 61 -20.47 16.21 -6.93
CA GLU A 61 -21.29 15.37 -6.05
C GLU A 61 -20.88 13.89 -6.00
N GLU A 62 -20.05 13.40 -6.92
CA GLU A 62 -19.57 11.99 -6.91
C GLU A 62 -18.04 11.85 -7.01
N CYS A 63 -17.29 12.46 -6.08
CA CYS A 63 -15.82 12.28 -5.98
C CYS A 63 -15.39 10.88 -5.51
N VAL A 64 -16.33 9.99 -5.19
CA VAL A 64 -16.11 8.63 -4.68
C VAL A 64 -16.90 7.63 -5.50
N GLN A 65 -16.30 6.49 -5.78
CA GLN A 65 -16.98 5.35 -6.41
C GLN A 65 -16.65 4.06 -5.67
N LEU A 66 -17.59 3.12 -5.66
CA LEU A 66 -17.40 1.80 -5.08
C LEU A 66 -16.83 0.85 -6.14
N LEU A 67 -15.80 0.11 -5.78
CA LEU A 67 -15.29 -1.00 -6.56
C LEU A 67 -16.18 -2.21 -6.32
N VAL A 68 -17.07 -2.49 -7.27
CA VAL A 68 -17.94 -3.67 -7.26
C VAL A 68 -17.29 -4.74 -8.12
N ALA A 69 -17.04 -5.91 -7.53
CA ALA A 69 -16.58 -7.10 -8.24
C ALA A 69 -17.78 -8.06 -8.39
N GLU A 70 -18.67 -7.80 -9.34
CA GLU A 70 -19.73 -8.74 -9.72
C GLU A 70 -19.34 -9.43 -11.05
N ASP A 71 -19.39 -10.76 -11.07
CA ASP A 71 -19.29 -11.63 -12.26
C ASP A 71 -18.16 -11.34 -13.26
N GLY A 72 -16.98 -10.94 -12.76
CA GLY A 72 -15.77 -10.79 -13.58
C GLY A 72 -15.81 -9.62 -14.59
N CYS A 73 -16.82 -8.76 -14.55
CA CYS A 73 -16.94 -7.57 -15.39
C CYS A 73 -16.92 -6.32 -14.52
N THR A 74 -15.78 -5.65 -14.46
CA THR A 74 -15.71 -4.34 -13.79
C THR A 74 -16.46 -3.33 -14.63
N SER A 75 -17.46 -2.66 -14.03
CA SER A 75 -18.02 -1.41 -14.57
C SER A 75 -16.89 -0.44 -14.91
N HIS A 76 -17.05 0.44 -15.89
CA HIS A 76 -16.03 1.42 -16.28
C HIS A 76 -15.70 2.38 -15.10
N VAL A 77 -14.68 2.03 -14.30
CA VAL A 77 -14.26 2.76 -13.09
C VAL A 77 -13.40 3.97 -13.49
N ASP A 78 -13.76 5.19 -13.08
CA ASP A 78 -12.92 6.38 -13.29
C ASP A 78 -11.84 6.47 -12.22
N LEU A 79 -10.71 5.83 -12.48
CA LEU A 79 -9.59 5.76 -11.54
C LEU A 79 -8.86 7.10 -11.34
N PHE A 80 -9.04 8.06 -12.26
CA PHE A 80 -8.23 9.27 -12.34
C PHE A 80 -8.89 10.49 -11.72
N SER A 81 -10.22 10.54 -11.73
CA SER A 81 -10.98 11.69 -11.23
C SER A 81 -11.81 11.37 -9.99
N ARG A 82 -11.91 10.11 -9.56
CA ARG A 82 -12.68 9.68 -8.39
C ARG A 82 -11.86 8.77 -7.48
N VAL A 83 -12.05 8.92 -6.17
CA VAL A 83 -11.52 7.99 -5.17
C VAL A 83 -12.28 6.68 -5.27
N THR A 84 -11.55 5.58 -5.42
CA THR A 84 -12.12 4.23 -5.54
C THR A 84 -12.06 3.55 -4.18
N GLU A 85 -13.22 3.18 -3.61
CA GLU A 85 -13.31 2.42 -2.35
C GLU A 85 -13.56 0.93 -2.65
N SER A 86 -12.81 0.04 -2.01
CA SER A 86 -13.16 -1.39 -1.88
C SER A 86 -13.61 -1.63 -0.43
N ARG A 87 -14.82 -2.17 -0.27
CA ARG A 87 -15.40 -2.48 1.05
C ARG A 87 -15.38 -3.97 1.39
N SER A 88 -14.79 -4.79 0.54
CA SER A 88 -14.68 -6.22 0.76
C SER A 88 -13.93 -6.52 2.05
N ASP A 89 -14.39 -7.53 2.80
CA ASP A 89 -13.72 -8.08 3.99
C ASP A 89 -12.53 -8.99 3.62
N ARG A 90 -12.39 -9.34 2.34
CA ARG A 90 -11.32 -10.19 1.80
C ARG A 90 -10.59 -9.49 0.65
N ALA A 91 -9.37 -9.93 0.37
CA ALA A 91 -8.68 -9.50 -0.83
C ALA A 91 -9.41 -10.02 -2.08
N THR A 92 -9.59 -9.16 -3.08
CA THR A 92 -10.33 -9.48 -4.32
C THR A 92 -9.45 -9.23 -5.53
N VAL A 93 -9.53 -10.11 -6.53
CA VAL A 93 -8.93 -9.87 -7.85
C VAL A 93 -9.93 -9.07 -8.69
N VAL A 94 -9.48 -7.97 -9.28
CA VAL A 94 -10.29 -7.12 -10.16
C VAL A 94 -9.52 -6.78 -11.43
N THR A 95 -10.25 -6.62 -12.54
CA THR A 95 -9.68 -6.18 -13.81
C THR A 95 -9.79 -4.65 -13.91
N LEU A 96 -8.66 -3.95 -14.00
CA LEU A 96 -8.62 -2.50 -14.16
C LEU A 96 -7.67 -2.16 -15.31
N MET A 97 -8.08 -1.27 -16.23
CA MET A 97 -7.23 -0.86 -17.37
C MET A 97 -6.68 -2.06 -18.19
N GLY A 98 -7.41 -3.17 -18.25
CA GLY A 98 -7.03 -4.38 -19.00
C GLY A 98 -6.08 -5.35 -18.28
N GLU A 99 -5.69 -5.06 -17.03
CA GLU A 99 -4.80 -5.90 -16.23
C GLU A 99 -5.49 -6.33 -14.93
N GLU A 100 -5.01 -7.42 -14.32
CA GLU A 100 -5.57 -7.94 -13.07
C GLU A 100 -4.81 -7.43 -11.84
N TYR A 101 -5.54 -6.97 -10.84
CA TYR A 101 -5.00 -6.43 -9.59
C TYR A 101 -5.64 -7.09 -8.37
N VAL A 102 -4.82 -7.40 -7.37
CA VAL A 102 -5.23 -7.83 -6.04
C VAL A 102 -5.47 -6.60 -5.16
N ILE A 103 -6.73 -6.36 -4.84
CA ILE A 103 -7.17 -5.25 -3.98
C ILE A 103 -7.35 -5.79 -2.56
N PRO A 104 -6.60 -5.30 -1.57
CA PRO A 104 -6.75 -5.72 -0.18
C PRO A 104 -8.13 -5.30 0.39
N PRO A 105 -8.53 -5.86 1.55
CA PRO A 105 -9.78 -5.49 2.16
C PRO A 105 -9.78 -4.04 2.67
N HIS A 106 -10.95 -3.41 2.63
CA HIS A 106 -11.22 -2.06 3.15
C HIS A 106 -10.25 -0.96 2.67
N THR A 107 -9.79 -1.00 1.43
CA THR A 107 -8.88 0.02 0.88
C THR A 107 -9.62 1.11 0.13
N ALA A 108 -9.07 2.32 0.14
CA ALA A 108 -9.45 3.38 -0.80
C ALA A 108 -8.23 3.84 -1.59
N PHE A 109 -8.38 4.23 -2.85
CA PHE A 109 -7.25 4.75 -3.61
C PHE A 109 -7.64 5.71 -4.73
N LEU A 110 -6.68 6.56 -5.12
CA LEU A 110 -6.80 7.48 -6.24
C LEU A 110 -5.53 7.41 -7.10
N LEU A 111 -5.71 7.09 -8.38
CA LEU A 111 -4.63 7.01 -9.36
C LEU A 111 -4.51 8.37 -10.07
N SER A 112 -3.69 9.26 -9.53
CA SER A 112 -3.42 10.54 -10.17
C SER A 112 -2.04 11.08 -9.78
N ASP A 113 -1.56 12.09 -10.52
CA ASP A 113 -0.39 12.86 -10.11
C ASP A 113 -0.77 14.10 -9.31
N PHE A 114 0.24 14.80 -8.79
CA PHE A 114 0.10 15.95 -7.89
C PHE A 114 -0.73 17.12 -8.46
N THR A 115 -0.88 17.22 -9.79
CA THR A 115 -1.71 18.24 -10.43
C THR A 115 -3.21 17.94 -10.31
N ARG A 116 -3.58 16.67 -10.10
CA ARG A 116 -4.98 16.19 -10.00
C ARG A 116 -5.26 15.51 -8.65
N ILE A 117 -4.76 16.08 -7.56
CA ILE A 117 -5.00 15.57 -6.19
C ILE A 117 -6.36 15.98 -5.61
N GLN A 118 -7.08 16.93 -6.23
CA GLN A 118 -8.33 17.49 -5.70
C GLN A 118 -9.40 16.46 -5.31
N PRO A 119 -9.62 15.35 -6.06
CA PRO A 119 -10.59 14.33 -5.63
C PRO A 119 -10.29 13.74 -4.25
N LEU A 120 -9.01 13.65 -3.85
CA LEU A 120 -8.62 13.20 -2.52
C LEU A 120 -9.01 14.22 -1.43
N VAL A 121 -8.98 15.52 -1.75
CA VAL A 121 -9.44 16.58 -0.83
C VAL A 121 -10.97 16.56 -0.74
N HIS A 122 -11.65 16.46 -1.89
CA HIS A 122 -13.12 16.40 -1.96
C HIS A 122 -13.70 15.09 -1.42
N TYR A 123 -12.87 14.08 -1.19
CA TYR A 123 -13.24 12.87 -0.44
C TYR A 123 -13.82 13.20 0.95
N GLY A 124 -13.53 14.38 1.51
CA GLY A 124 -14.12 14.86 2.75
C GLY A 124 -13.62 14.11 3.99
N ARG A 125 -12.56 13.31 3.84
CA ARG A 125 -11.93 12.59 4.95
C ARG A 125 -10.64 13.28 5.37
N THR A 126 -10.45 13.39 6.67
CA THR A 126 -9.16 13.72 7.29
C THR A 126 -8.49 12.46 7.82
N PHE A 127 -7.18 12.50 8.03
CA PHE A 127 -6.37 11.34 8.38
C PHE A 127 -5.60 11.61 9.65
N ASP A 128 -5.47 10.58 10.48
CA ASP A 128 -4.74 10.63 11.76
C ASP A 128 -3.29 10.19 11.59
N LEU A 129 -3.02 9.48 10.49
CA LEU A 129 -1.70 9.07 10.04
C LEU A 129 -1.56 9.37 8.56
N ILE A 130 -0.55 10.16 8.19
CA ILE A 130 -0.15 10.38 6.81
C ILE A 130 1.29 9.88 6.65
N VAL A 131 1.51 8.88 5.81
CA VAL A 131 2.84 8.41 5.41
C VAL A 131 3.12 8.87 3.99
N MET A 132 4.34 9.29 3.69
CA MET A 132 4.72 9.68 2.33
C MET A 132 6.15 9.26 1.97
N ASP A 133 6.35 8.78 0.74
CA ASP A 133 7.67 8.52 0.12
C ASP A 133 7.83 9.37 -1.14
N PRO A 134 8.14 10.68 -1.01
CA PRO A 134 8.24 11.57 -2.15
C PRO A 134 9.30 11.12 -3.16
N PRO A 135 9.12 11.38 -4.47
CA PRO A 135 10.11 11.06 -5.50
C PRO A 135 11.29 12.06 -5.45
N TRP A 136 12.12 11.94 -4.42
CA TRP A 136 13.24 12.83 -4.16
C TRP A 136 14.18 12.96 -5.36
N GLU A 137 14.57 14.19 -5.70
CA GLU A 137 15.47 14.42 -6.83
C GLU A 137 16.79 13.66 -6.67
N ASN A 138 17.13 12.81 -7.63
CA ASN A 138 18.39 12.09 -7.65
C ASN A 138 19.14 12.35 -8.96
N LYS A 139 20.46 12.60 -8.87
CA LYS A 139 21.32 12.89 -10.02
C LYS A 139 21.43 11.68 -10.95
N SER A 140 21.26 10.45 -10.43
CA SER A 140 21.18 9.23 -11.24
C SER A 140 19.87 9.12 -12.01
N VAL A 141 18.75 9.45 -11.36
CA VAL A 141 17.40 9.39 -11.96
C VAL A 141 17.20 10.49 -13.01
N LYS A 142 17.78 11.68 -12.82
CA LYS A 142 17.80 12.75 -13.85
C LYS A 142 18.45 12.30 -15.17
N ARG A 143 19.34 11.30 -15.14
CA ARG A 143 19.99 10.76 -16.36
C ARG A 143 19.15 9.70 -17.09
N SER A 144 18.17 9.06 -16.43
CA SER A 144 17.36 8.00 -17.04
C SER A 144 16.12 8.51 -17.80
N ARG A 145 15.78 9.80 -17.71
CA ARG A 145 14.63 10.46 -18.40
C ARG A 145 13.25 9.82 -18.16
N ARG A 146 13.13 8.82 -17.29
CA ARG A 146 11.88 8.06 -17.06
C ARG A 146 10.81 8.82 -16.26
N TYR A 147 11.15 9.94 -15.61
CA TYR A 147 10.18 10.83 -14.95
C TYR A 147 10.62 12.29 -15.10
N SER A 148 9.68 13.21 -15.25
CA SER A 148 9.92 14.64 -15.03
C SER A 148 10.35 14.83 -13.57
N SER A 149 11.48 15.49 -13.33
CA SER A 149 11.98 15.72 -11.97
C SER A 149 11.01 16.64 -11.24
N LEU A 150 10.33 16.14 -10.21
CA LEU A 150 9.50 16.97 -9.33
C LEU A 150 10.43 17.80 -8.43
N PRO A 151 10.54 19.13 -8.61
CA PRO A 151 11.34 19.96 -7.73
C PRO A 151 10.81 19.83 -6.31
N SER A 152 11.67 19.70 -5.31
CA SER A 152 11.24 19.51 -3.91
C SER A 152 10.28 20.62 -3.44
N THR A 153 10.38 21.83 -3.99
CA THR A 153 9.47 22.95 -3.72
C THR A 153 8.03 22.68 -4.12
N GLN A 154 7.76 21.83 -5.12
CA GLN A 154 6.41 21.45 -5.50
C GLN A 154 5.72 20.60 -4.44
N LEU A 155 6.47 19.92 -3.56
CA LEU A 155 5.88 19.18 -2.44
C LEU A 155 5.04 20.09 -1.55
N LYS A 156 5.42 21.37 -1.38
CA LYS A 156 4.64 22.35 -0.60
C LYS A 156 3.19 22.50 -1.10
N ARG A 157 2.90 22.18 -2.37
CA ARG A 157 1.55 22.22 -2.95
C ARG A 157 0.63 21.11 -2.45
N LEU A 158 1.15 20.07 -1.80
CA LEU A 158 0.30 19.03 -1.22
C LEU A 158 -0.60 19.66 -0.15
N PRO A 159 -1.92 19.39 -0.19
CA PRO A 159 -2.88 20.00 0.71
C PRO A 159 -2.90 19.30 2.08
N ILE A 160 -1.73 19.06 2.70
CA ILE A 160 -1.62 18.40 4.01
C ILE A 160 -2.52 19.06 5.07
N PRO A 161 -2.61 20.40 5.18
CA PRO A 161 -3.54 21.02 6.13
C PRO A 161 -5.02 20.71 5.92
N LEU A 162 -5.43 20.32 4.70
CA LEU A 162 -6.81 19.92 4.39
C LEU A 162 -7.04 18.41 4.61
N LEU A 163 -5.97 17.62 4.57
CA LEU A 163 -6.02 16.16 4.73
C LEU A 163 -5.75 15.71 6.16
N ALA A 164 -5.00 16.46 6.95
CA ALA A 164 -4.60 16.09 8.31
C ALA A 164 -5.71 16.39 9.34
N SER A 165 -6.06 15.41 10.17
CA SER A 165 -6.83 15.67 11.40
C SER A 165 -5.98 16.42 12.43
N PRO A 166 -6.58 17.09 13.43
CA PRO A 166 -5.82 17.60 14.57
C PRO A 166 -4.92 16.52 15.19
N ASN A 167 -3.67 16.86 15.49
CA ASN A 167 -2.64 15.95 15.99
C ASN A 167 -2.29 14.75 15.08
N CYS A 168 -2.63 14.81 13.78
CA CYS A 168 -2.22 13.82 12.79
C CYS A 168 -0.71 13.59 12.84
N LEU A 169 -0.29 12.33 12.87
CA LEU A 169 1.10 11.94 12.70
C LEU A 169 1.43 11.98 11.20
N VAL A 170 2.39 12.82 10.82
CA VAL A 170 2.91 12.92 9.46
C VAL A 170 4.30 12.29 9.43
N VAL A 171 4.49 11.30 8.58
CA VAL A 171 5.72 10.52 8.46
C VAL A 171 6.24 10.63 7.03
N THR A 172 7.47 11.12 6.87
CA THR A 172 8.08 11.31 5.55
C THR A 172 9.35 10.51 5.44
N TRP A 173 9.41 9.59 4.47
CA TRP A 173 10.66 8.97 4.06
C TRP A 173 11.57 10.01 3.42
N VAL A 174 12.83 10.04 3.83
CA VAL A 174 13.85 10.97 3.32
C VAL A 174 15.12 10.22 2.97
N THR A 175 15.71 10.56 1.82
CA THR A 175 17.04 10.02 1.48
C THR A 175 18.11 10.60 2.41
N ASN A 176 19.26 9.94 2.53
CA ASN A 176 20.39 10.41 3.35
C ASN A 176 21.08 11.70 2.85
N ARG A 177 20.43 12.48 1.99
CA ARG A 177 20.94 13.77 1.55
C ARG A 177 20.60 14.84 2.59
N PRO A 178 21.60 15.50 3.19
CA PRO A 178 21.35 16.52 4.21
C PRO A 178 20.44 17.66 3.73
N SER A 179 20.47 17.98 2.44
CA SER A 179 19.57 19.00 1.86
C SER A 179 18.10 18.61 1.90
N HIS A 180 17.76 17.33 1.70
CA HIS A 180 16.37 16.87 1.77
C HIS A 180 15.89 16.82 3.22
N LEU A 181 16.75 16.37 4.15
CA LEU A 181 16.43 16.39 5.58
C LEU A 181 16.15 17.82 6.07
N ARG A 182 17.04 18.77 5.77
CA ARG A 182 16.80 20.19 6.08
C ARG A 182 15.55 20.72 5.42
N PHE A 183 15.32 20.42 4.15
CA PHE A 183 14.10 20.87 3.47
C PHE A 183 12.83 20.37 4.17
N VAL A 184 12.78 19.10 4.56
CA VAL A 184 11.60 18.56 5.27
C VAL A 184 11.42 19.26 6.62
N ARG A 185 12.48 19.31 7.43
CA ARG A 185 12.42 19.83 8.81
C ARG A 185 12.23 21.34 8.89
N ASP A 186 12.96 22.08 8.07
CA ASP A 186 13.13 23.53 8.22
C ASP A 186 12.19 24.32 7.27
N GLU A 187 11.62 23.67 6.24
CA GLU A 187 10.76 24.34 5.27
C GLU A 187 9.41 23.68 5.06
N LEU A 188 9.38 22.37 4.79
CA LEU A 188 8.16 21.67 4.36
C LEU A 188 7.17 21.50 5.53
N TYR A 189 7.66 20.97 6.66
CA TYR A 189 6.84 20.76 7.85
C TYR A 189 6.32 22.09 8.42
N PRO A 190 7.17 23.13 8.64
CA PRO A 190 6.69 24.44 9.04
C PRO A 190 5.65 25.05 8.08
N HIS A 191 5.83 24.87 6.76
CA HIS A 191 4.86 25.35 5.76
C HIS A 191 3.47 24.69 5.92
N TRP A 192 3.44 23.42 6.31
CA TRP A 192 2.20 22.70 6.56
C TRP A 192 1.67 22.83 7.99
N GLY A 193 2.36 23.54 8.90
CA GLY A 193 1.98 23.55 10.32
C GLY A 193 2.26 22.22 11.04
N VAL A 194 3.24 21.46 10.56
CA VAL A 194 3.71 20.22 11.19
C VAL A 194 4.94 20.53 12.04
N GLU A 195 4.92 20.07 13.29
CA GLU A 195 6.04 20.16 14.22
C GLU A 195 6.82 18.84 14.17
N VAL A 196 8.15 18.88 14.00
CA VAL A 196 8.97 17.66 14.02
C VAL A 196 9.04 17.11 15.45
N VAL A 197 8.72 15.82 15.62
CA VAL A 197 8.73 15.15 16.93
C VAL A 197 9.79 14.05 17.06
N ALA A 198 10.20 13.41 15.96
CA ALA A 198 11.19 12.33 15.99
C ALA A 198 11.87 12.11 14.62
N GLU A 199 13.03 11.46 14.63
CA GLU A 199 13.64 10.82 13.48
C GLU A 199 13.80 9.32 13.71
N TRP A 200 13.33 8.49 12.78
CA TRP A 200 13.53 7.04 12.80
C TRP A 200 14.46 6.62 11.67
N PHE A 201 15.03 5.41 11.78
CA PHE A 201 15.95 4.88 10.78
C PHE A 201 15.52 3.48 10.34
N TRP A 202 15.30 3.31 9.04
CA TRP A 202 15.18 1.97 8.46
C TRP A 202 16.55 1.48 8.04
N VAL A 203 17.10 0.52 8.77
CA VAL A 203 18.37 -0.14 8.51
C VAL A 203 18.17 -1.39 7.67
N LYS A 204 19.01 -1.52 6.64
CA LYS A 204 19.00 -2.61 5.66
C LYS A 204 20.11 -3.58 5.98
N VAL A 205 19.72 -4.84 6.22
CA VAL A 205 20.64 -5.94 6.48
C VAL A 205 20.47 -7.07 5.47
N THR A 206 21.46 -7.94 5.36
CA THR A 206 21.38 -9.21 4.62
C THR A 206 20.56 -10.23 5.41
N THR A 207 20.23 -11.38 4.80
CA THR A 207 19.62 -12.52 5.51
C THR A 207 20.51 -13.08 6.63
N SER A 208 21.81 -12.80 6.58
CA SER A 208 22.77 -13.09 7.65
C SER A 208 22.89 -11.97 8.69
N GLY A 209 22.10 -10.89 8.61
CA GLY A 209 22.09 -9.78 9.55
C GLY A 209 23.27 -8.80 9.42
N GLN A 210 24.02 -8.83 8.31
CA GLN A 210 25.09 -7.87 8.05
C GLN A 210 24.55 -6.64 7.32
N PHE A 211 25.12 -5.45 7.54
CA PHE A 211 24.70 -4.27 6.76
C PHE A 211 24.92 -4.49 5.26
N VAL A 212 23.93 -4.10 4.44
CA VAL A 212 24.05 -4.20 2.96
C VAL A 212 25.12 -3.29 2.36
N PHE A 213 25.51 -2.24 3.10
CA PHE A 213 26.64 -1.38 2.81
C PHE A 213 27.38 -1.04 4.11
N PRO A 214 28.69 -0.80 4.09
CA PRO A 214 29.39 -0.30 5.28
C PRO A 214 28.75 1.00 5.79
N LEU A 215 28.51 1.08 7.11
CA LEU A 215 27.90 2.25 7.75
C LEU A 215 28.68 3.55 7.47
N ASP A 216 30.01 3.43 7.38
CA ASP A 216 30.94 4.53 7.15
C ASP A 216 31.13 4.88 5.65
N SER A 217 30.40 4.23 4.74
CA SER A 217 30.46 4.53 3.30
C SER A 217 30.06 5.98 2.99
N HIS A 218 30.82 6.63 2.11
CA HIS A 218 30.62 8.03 1.71
C HIS A 218 29.47 8.22 0.72
N HIS A 219 29.13 7.19 -0.07
CA HIS A 219 28.20 7.32 -1.19
C HIS A 219 26.85 6.65 -0.96
N LYS A 220 26.82 5.57 -0.19
CA LYS A 220 25.60 4.81 0.11
C LYS A 220 25.58 4.50 1.59
N LYS A 221 24.46 4.75 2.25
CA LYS A 221 24.24 4.35 3.64
C LYS A 221 23.38 3.08 3.66
N PRO A 222 23.60 2.17 4.63
CA PRO A 222 22.77 0.99 4.80
C PRO A 222 21.45 1.30 5.52
N TYR A 223 21.02 2.56 5.56
CA TYR A 223 19.77 2.94 6.18
C TYR A 223 19.09 4.06 5.39
N GLU A 224 17.80 4.29 5.61
CA GLU A 224 17.05 5.47 5.17
C GLU A 224 16.41 6.15 6.40
N VAL A 225 16.10 7.44 6.30
CA VAL A 225 15.58 8.23 7.42
C VAL A 225 14.08 8.40 7.25
N LEU A 226 13.34 8.32 8.36
CA LEU A 226 11.98 8.85 8.45
C LEU A 226 12.01 10.08 9.35
N VAL A 227 11.45 11.19 8.86
CA VAL A 227 11.15 12.34 9.71
C VAL A 227 9.69 12.20 10.12
N LEU A 228 9.41 12.32 11.42
CA LEU A 228 8.07 12.21 11.99
C LEU A 228 7.69 13.57 12.58
N GLY A 229 6.47 14.01 12.32
CA GLY A 229 5.95 15.26 12.85
C GLY A 229 4.47 15.20 13.20
N ARG A 230 4.01 16.12 14.03
CA ARG A 230 2.61 16.26 14.45
C ARG A 230 2.02 17.50 13.81
N TYR A 231 0.91 17.33 13.10
CA TYR A 231 0.16 18.46 12.57
C TYR A 231 -0.52 19.23 13.72
N ARG A 232 -0.28 20.53 13.79
CA ARG A 232 -0.88 21.44 14.77
C ARG A 232 -1.90 22.32 14.05
N SER A 233 -3.18 22.23 14.42
CA SER A 233 -4.19 23.07 13.81
C SER A 233 -4.00 24.52 14.29
N SER A 234 -4.24 25.51 13.43
CA SER A 234 -4.20 26.92 13.83
C SER A 234 -5.24 27.28 14.89
N ALA A 235 -6.28 26.44 15.06
CA ALA A 235 -7.29 26.56 16.10
C ALA A 235 -6.84 26.02 17.47
N ASP A 236 -5.72 25.29 17.52
CA ASP A 236 -5.16 24.76 18.77
C ASP A 236 -4.48 25.92 19.53
N ASN A 237 -5.27 26.64 20.32
CA ASN A 237 -4.73 27.54 21.33
C ASN A 237 -3.96 26.68 22.35
N PRO A 238 -2.68 26.95 22.65
CA PRO A 238 -1.89 26.18 23.62
C PRO A 238 -2.44 26.25 25.07
N LYS A 239 -3.52 27.01 25.30
CA LYS A 239 -4.21 27.18 26.59
C LYS A 239 -5.56 26.45 26.66
N SER A 240 -6.01 25.82 25.58
CA SER A 240 -7.27 25.06 25.49
C SER A 240 -7.00 23.58 25.23
N SER A 241 -5.96 23.03 25.86
CA SER A 241 -5.70 21.59 25.84
C SER A 241 -6.81 20.87 26.62
N SER A 242 -7.95 20.63 25.98
CA SER A 242 -8.74 19.45 26.31
C SER A 242 -7.79 18.26 26.20
N GLU A 243 -7.73 17.46 27.26
CA GLU A 243 -6.79 16.38 27.55
C GLU A 243 -6.84 15.21 26.53
N THR A 244 -6.64 15.45 25.24
CA THR A 244 -6.20 14.38 24.34
C THR A 244 -4.72 14.17 24.61
N SER A 245 -4.43 13.26 25.55
CA SER A 245 -3.09 12.80 25.89
C SER A 245 -2.34 12.44 24.61
N GLU A 246 -1.44 13.33 24.16
CA GLU A 246 -0.66 13.14 22.95
C GLU A 246 0.16 11.86 23.11
N VAL A 247 0.06 10.95 22.14
CA VAL A 247 0.82 9.71 22.20
C VAL A 247 2.28 10.01 21.88
N PRO A 248 3.22 9.79 22.82
CA PRO A 248 4.61 10.11 22.61
C PRO A 248 5.20 9.29 21.47
N VAL A 249 6.11 9.92 20.72
CA VAL A 249 6.89 9.27 19.67
C VAL A 249 8.33 9.27 20.11
N GLU A 250 8.91 8.08 20.25
CA GLU A 250 10.31 7.92 20.63
C GLU A 250 11.22 8.41 19.52
N ASP A 251 12.27 9.14 19.87
CA ASP A 251 13.29 9.55 18.91
C ASP A 251 14.30 8.42 18.66
N GLN A 252 14.90 8.41 17.46
CA GLN A 252 15.98 7.51 17.07
C GLN A 252 15.63 6.02 17.05
N ARG A 253 14.34 5.69 16.85
CA ARG A 253 13.88 4.30 16.71
C ARG A 253 14.44 3.65 15.45
N LEU A 254 14.76 2.36 15.53
CA LEU A 254 15.28 1.57 14.42
C LEU A 254 14.25 0.56 13.92
N ILE A 255 14.11 0.49 12.59
CA ILE A 255 13.45 -0.60 11.89
C ILE A 255 14.55 -1.34 11.14
N VAL A 256 14.73 -2.63 11.39
CA VAL A 256 15.75 -3.45 10.72
C VAL A 256 15.05 -4.47 9.84
N SER A 257 15.39 -4.50 8.55
CA SER A 257 14.84 -5.53 7.65
C SER A 257 15.81 -5.90 6.53
N VAL A 258 15.58 -7.06 5.93
CA VAL A 258 16.14 -7.39 4.62
C VAL A 258 15.38 -6.57 3.57
N PRO A 259 16.05 -5.80 2.70
CA PRO A 259 15.36 -5.04 1.68
C PRO A 259 14.74 -5.98 0.63
N SER A 260 13.58 -5.58 0.11
CA SER A 260 12.95 -6.29 -1.01
C SER A 260 13.85 -6.26 -2.26
N ALA A 261 13.76 -7.31 -3.07
CA ALA A 261 14.34 -7.33 -4.41
C ALA A 261 13.64 -6.32 -5.35
N LEU A 262 12.40 -5.94 -5.06
CA LEU A 262 11.64 -4.95 -5.83
C LEU A 262 12.17 -3.54 -5.56
N HIS A 263 12.49 -2.83 -6.63
CA HIS A 263 13.18 -1.56 -6.55
C HIS A 263 12.39 -0.51 -5.75
N SER A 264 13.08 0.07 -4.76
CA SER A 264 12.56 1.11 -3.87
C SER A 264 11.34 0.70 -3.04
N GLN A 265 10.99 -0.59 -2.92
CA GLN A 265 9.92 -1.01 -2.02
C GLN A 265 10.38 -0.82 -0.57
N LYS A 266 9.61 -0.03 0.19
CA LYS A 266 9.83 0.22 1.61
C LYS A 266 9.13 -0.87 2.44
N PRO A 267 9.59 -1.17 3.66
CA PRO A 267 8.82 -2.02 4.58
C PRO A 267 7.51 -1.34 4.95
N SER A 268 6.45 -2.12 5.17
CA SER A 268 5.20 -1.58 5.69
C SER A 268 5.42 -0.98 7.08
N LEU A 269 4.87 0.21 7.30
CA LEU A 269 4.99 0.93 8.56
C LEU A 269 3.75 0.78 9.46
N SER A 270 2.71 0.07 8.99
CA SER A 270 1.40 0.01 9.67
C SER A 270 1.54 -0.45 11.12
N GLU A 271 2.12 -1.62 11.35
CA GLU A 271 2.23 -2.21 12.69
C GLU A 271 3.18 -1.44 13.61
N VAL A 272 4.24 -0.85 13.07
CA VAL A 272 5.23 -0.11 13.88
C VAL A 272 4.76 1.30 14.26
N LEU A 273 3.85 1.90 13.48
CA LEU A 273 3.27 3.22 13.73
C LEU A 273 1.96 3.16 14.51
N LYS A 274 1.25 2.02 14.48
CA LYS A 274 -0.02 1.79 15.19
C LYS A 274 0.01 2.20 16.66
N PRO A 275 1.09 1.97 17.45
CA PRO A 275 1.13 2.41 18.84
C PRO A 275 1.18 3.93 19.03
N HIS A 276 1.49 4.71 17.99
CA HIS A 276 1.67 6.16 18.04
C HIS A 276 0.48 6.94 17.50
N VAL A 277 -0.61 6.25 17.16
CA VAL A 277 -1.85 6.84 16.64
C VAL A 277 -3.03 6.33 17.45
N ARG A 278 -4.16 7.03 17.38
CA ARG A 278 -5.38 6.62 18.10
C ARG A 278 -5.90 5.29 17.57
N ALA A 279 -6.71 4.61 18.38
CA ALA A 279 -7.47 3.45 17.92
C ALA A 279 -8.32 3.83 16.69
N GLU A 280 -8.41 2.90 15.73
CA GLU A 280 -9.15 3.10 14.47
C GLU A 280 -8.72 4.37 13.71
N ALA A 281 -7.42 4.64 13.70
CA ALA A 281 -6.83 5.73 12.93
C ALA A 281 -7.13 5.57 11.43
N ARG A 282 -7.58 6.64 10.80
CA ARG A 282 -7.66 6.74 9.34
C ARG A 282 -6.26 7.03 8.81
N CYS A 283 -5.77 6.14 7.96
CA CYS A 283 -4.41 6.20 7.45
C CYS A 283 -4.41 6.57 5.97
N LEU A 284 -3.48 7.44 5.58
CA LEU A 284 -3.24 7.86 4.21
C LEU A 284 -1.78 7.59 3.83
N GLU A 285 -1.57 6.97 2.67
CA GLU A 285 -0.25 6.88 2.03
C GLU A 285 -0.22 7.77 0.78
N LEU A 286 0.69 8.75 0.77
CA LEU A 286 0.94 9.63 -0.38
C LEU A 286 2.18 9.14 -1.16
N PHE A 287 2.11 9.25 -2.50
CA PHE A 287 3.08 8.65 -3.42
C PHE A 287 3.13 7.12 -3.30
N ALA A 288 2.00 6.53 -2.95
CA ALA A 288 1.86 5.10 -2.76
C ALA A 288 2.14 4.33 -4.05
N ARG A 289 2.68 3.11 -3.88
CA ARG A 289 2.86 2.12 -4.96
C ARG A 289 2.23 0.76 -4.65
N SER A 290 1.73 0.60 -3.44
CA SER A 290 1.06 -0.59 -2.93
C SER A 290 -0.14 -0.15 -2.11
N LEU A 291 -1.17 -0.98 -2.08
CA LEU A 291 -2.32 -0.78 -1.21
C LEU A 291 -2.10 -1.54 0.10
N GLN A 292 -2.51 -0.95 1.22
CA GLN A 292 -2.50 -1.59 2.54
C GLN A 292 -3.95 -1.76 3.03
N PRO A 293 -4.31 -2.88 3.67
CA PRO A 293 -5.64 -3.09 4.23
C PRO A 293 -6.08 -1.95 5.15
N GLY A 294 -7.27 -1.38 4.92
CA GLY A 294 -7.79 -0.27 5.73
C GLY A 294 -7.20 1.12 5.44
N TRP A 295 -6.29 1.25 4.47
CA TRP A 295 -5.65 2.53 4.15
C TRP A 295 -6.30 3.21 2.95
N THR A 296 -6.22 4.54 2.94
CA THR A 296 -6.36 5.33 1.71
C THR A 296 -4.98 5.51 1.07
N SER A 297 -4.84 5.31 -0.23
CA SER A 297 -3.57 5.41 -0.94
C SER A 297 -3.69 6.33 -2.15
N TRP A 298 -2.71 7.20 -2.36
CA TRP A 298 -2.68 8.10 -3.51
C TRP A 298 -1.31 8.11 -4.17
N GLY A 299 -1.29 8.05 -5.50
CA GLY A 299 -0.08 8.17 -6.29
C GLY A 299 -0.29 7.78 -7.75
N ASN A 300 0.62 8.23 -8.62
CA ASN A 300 0.58 7.93 -10.06
C ASN A 300 1.01 6.49 -10.40
N GLU A 301 1.40 5.72 -9.40
CA GLU A 301 1.73 4.29 -9.50
C GLU A 301 1.02 3.49 -8.39
N VAL A 302 -0.10 3.98 -7.85
CA VAL A 302 -0.73 3.45 -6.61
C VAL A 302 -1.07 1.96 -6.65
N LEU A 303 -1.33 1.40 -7.83
CA LEU A 303 -1.64 -0.02 -8.04
C LEU A 303 -0.43 -0.89 -8.45
N LYS A 304 0.78 -0.32 -8.51
CA LYS A 304 1.96 -0.99 -9.11
C LYS A 304 2.27 -2.35 -8.50
N PHE A 305 2.26 -2.45 -7.16
CA PHE A 305 2.52 -3.69 -6.45
C PHE A 305 1.24 -4.49 -6.14
N GLN A 306 0.12 -4.11 -6.76
CA GLN A 306 -1.13 -4.87 -6.69
C GLN A 306 -1.34 -5.78 -7.90
N HIS A 307 -0.51 -5.69 -8.93
CA HIS A 307 -0.63 -6.57 -10.09
C HIS A 307 -0.50 -8.05 -9.67
N THR A 308 -1.33 -8.94 -10.22
CA THR A 308 -1.38 -10.36 -9.83
C THR A 308 -0.06 -11.08 -9.98
N SER A 309 0.84 -10.64 -10.86
CA SER A 309 2.21 -11.16 -11.03
C SER A 309 3.08 -11.07 -9.76
N TYR A 310 2.71 -10.25 -8.77
CA TYR A 310 3.40 -10.19 -7.47
C TYR A 310 2.81 -11.13 -6.41
N PHE A 311 1.76 -11.89 -6.74
CA PHE A 311 1.02 -12.71 -5.78
C PHE A 311 0.95 -14.17 -6.24
N THR A 312 1.02 -15.09 -5.27
CA THR A 312 0.57 -16.46 -5.47
C THR A 312 -0.92 -16.52 -5.13
N LEU A 313 -1.76 -16.61 -6.15
CA LEU A 313 -3.21 -16.72 -5.96
C LEU A 313 -3.59 -18.14 -5.54
N THR A 314 -4.34 -18.25 -4.45
CA THR A 314 -4.93 -19.51 -4.01
C THR A 314 -6.43 -19.45 -4.27
N PRO A 315 -7.03 -20.44 -4.97
CA PRO A 315 -8.47 -20.49 -5.14
C PRO A 315 -9.15 -20.50 -3.77
N THR A 316 -10.17 -19.67 -3.57
CA THR A 316 -11.03 -19.81 -2.41
C THR A 316 -11.84 -21.09 -2.59
N ASP A 317 -11.70 -22.04 -1.68
CA ASP A 317 -12.66 -23.15 -1.58
C ASP A 317 -14.02 -22.51 -1.29
N ASP A 318 -14.84 -22.37 -2.33
CA ASP A 318 -16.28 -22.18 -2.18
C ASP A 318 -16.80 -23.46 -1.50
N ARG A 319 -16.73 -23.52 -0.18
CA ARG A 319 -17.66 -24.34 0.58
C ARG A 319 -19.02 -23.72 0.30
N GLY A 320 -19.66 -24.25 -0.74
CA GLY A 320 -21.08 -24.09 -0.97
C GLY A 320 -21.76 -24.29 0.37
N ASP A 321 -22.55 -23.30 0.74
CA ASP A 321 -23.54 -23.43 1.79
C ASP A 321 -24.55 -24.47 1.28
N GLU A 322 -24.21 -25.76 1.40
CA GLU A 322 -25.18 -26.84 1.33
C GLU A 322 -26.03 -26.71 2.60
N THR A 323 -27.01 -25.81 2.53
CA THR A 323 -28.21 -25.92 3.34
C THR A 323 -28.80 -27.29 3.04
N THR A 324 -28.52 -28.24 3.93
CA THR A 324 -29.20 -29.51 4.02
C THR A 324 -30.66 -29.21 4.36
N ASP A 325 -31.49 -29.18 3.32
CA ASP A 325 -32.94 -29.12 3.47
C ASP A 325 -33.39 -30.48 4.01
N ASP A 326 -33.58 -30.52 5.32
CA ASP A 326 -34.18 -31.64 6.03
C ASP A 326 -35.68 -31.64 5.73
N CYS A 327 -36.07 -32.40 4.71
CA CYS A 327 -37.45 -32.83 4.52
C CYS A 327 -37.45 -34.35 4.34
N THR A 328 -37.60 -35.04 5.47
CA THR A 328 -38.06 -36.41 5.53
C THR A 328 -39.40 -36.54 4.81
N ASP A 329 -39.47 -37.34 3.76
CA ASP A 329 -40.56 -38.29 3.68
C ASP A 329 -40.18 -39.59 2.97
N THR A 330 -40.68 -40.65 3.55
CA THR A 330 -40.29 -42.04 3.36
C THR A 330 -41.07 -42.62 2.18
N LEU A 331 -40.45 -43.42 1.28
CA LEU A 331 -41.09 -44.56 0.58
C LEU A 331 -40.09 -45.34 -0.30
N THR A 332 -39.58 -46.44 0.28
CA THR A 332 -39.44 -47.81 -0.29
C THR A 332 -38.88 -48.06 -1.71
N LEU A 333 -37.65 -48.61 -1.72
CA LEU A 333 -37.17 -49.82 -2.45
C LEU A 333 -37.77 -50.18 -3.82
N ALA A 334 -36.92 -50.22 -4.85
CA ALA A 334 -36.64 -51.46 -5.59
C ALA A 334 -35.32 -51.39 -6.38
N SER A 335 -34.60 -52.50 -6.32
CA SER A 335 -33.24 -52.80 -6.75
C SER A 335 -33.12 -53.28 -8.21
N SER A 336 -31.92 -53.12 -8.80
CA SER A 336 -31.13 -54.09 -9.61
C SER A 336 -31.87 -55.01 -10.61
N SER A 337 -31.54 -55.24 -11.88
CA SER A 337 -30.27 -55.32 -12.62
C SER A 337 -30.61 -55.58 -14.10
N PRO A 338 -29.64 -55.49 -15.04
CA PRO A 338 -29.87 -55.76 -16.45
C PRO A 338 -29.41 -57.18 -16.91
N ARG A 339 -29.99 -57.61 -18.04
CA ARG A 339 -29.58 -58.63 -19.03
C ARG A 339 -29.73 -60.12 -18.70
N GLU A 340 -30.47 -60.81 -19.57
CA GLU A 340 -29.98 -61.94 -20.38
C GLU A 340 -30.88 -62.15 -21.64
N PRO A 341 -30.35 -62.61 -22.79
CA PRO A 341 -31.14 -62.86 -24.01
C PRO A 341 -31.23 -64.35 -24.44
N SER A 342 -32.22 -64.58 -25.31
CA SER A 342 -32.42 -65.67 -26.31
C SER A 342 -33.02 -67.01 -25.80
N PRO A 343 -33.70 -67.83 -26.65
CA PRO A 343 -33.66 -67.84 -28.12
C PRO A 343 -34.98 -67.97 -28.93
N SER A 344 -34.83 -67.63 -30.21
CA SER A 344 -35.56 -67.94 -31.46
C SER A 344 -36.85 -68.79 -31.45
N CYS A 345 -37.82 -68.36 -32.27
CA CYS A 345 -38.33 -69.20 -33.38
C CYS A 345 -39.19 -68.42 -34.40
N HIS A 346 -38.85 -68.66 -35.68
CA HIS A 346 -39.70 -68.70 -36.88
C HIS A 346 -40.35 -67.45 -37.49
N CYS A 347 -39.85 -67.11 -38.69
CA CYS A 347 -40.58 -66.49 -39.80
C CYS A 347 -41.74 -67.39 -40.28
N PRO A 348 -42.69 -66.83 -41.05
CA PRO A 348 -42.55 -66.93 -42.51
C PRO A 348 -42.84 -65.64 -43.28
N THR A 349 -42.40 -65.71 -44.53
CA THR A 349 -42.41 -64.76 -45.66
C THR A 349 -43.76 -64.57 -46.36
N ALA A 350 -43.80 -63.54 -47.21
CA ALA A 350 -44.74 -63.20 -48.31
C ALA A 350 -46.07 -62.55 -47.87
N ASP A 351 -46.56 -61.46 -48.47
CA ASP A 351 -46.37 -60.92 -49.83
C ASP A 351 -45.88 -59.46 -49.88
#